data_AF-A0A5Q4D275-F1
#
_entry.id   AF-A0A5Q4D275-F1
#
_cell.length_a   1.000
_cell.length_b   1.000
_cell.length_c   1.000
_cell.angle_alpha   90.00
_cell.angle_beta   90.00
_cell.angle_gamma   90.00
#
_symmetry.space_group_name_H-M   'P 1'
#
loop_
_entity.id
_entity.type
_entity.pdbx_description
1 polymer ?
#
loop_
_entity_poly.entity_id
_entity_poly.type
_entity_poly.pdbx_seq_one_letter_code
_entity_poly.pdbx_strand_id
1 'polypeptide(L)' 'MRLADSQAEIRQHIAARNWAQLREVLADMPPADIADLLLDLEKSERVLLFRAIPRDPAADAFSHLDPDQQEELLHDLSDE' A
#
# COMPACT_ATOMS: atom_id res chain seq x y z
N MET A 1 12.26 1.34 -14.46
CA MET A 1 10.97 2.04 -14.29
C MET A 1 11.21 3.22 -13.36
N ARG A 2 10.70 4.43 -13.64
CA ARG A 2 10.79 5.53 -12.65
C ARG A 2 9.71 5.30 -11.58
N LEU A 3 9.98 5.64 -10.32
CA LEU A 3 9.00 5.50 -9.22
C LEU A 3 7.63 6.14 -9.55
N ALA A 4 7.63 7.28 -10.23
CA ALA A 4 6.40 7.96 -10.65
C ALA A 4 5.55 7.15 -11.64
N ASP A 5 6.19 6.35 -12.51
CA ASP A 5 5.48 5.50 -13.48
C ASP A 5 4.78 4.35 -12.73
N SER A 6 5.44 3.78 -11.72
CA SER A 6 4.90 2.69 -10.89
C SER A 6 3.73 3.12 -10.02
N GLN A 7 3.77 4.32 -9.44
CA GLN A 7 2.64 4.82 -8.65
C GLN A 7 1.37 5.04 -9.50
N ALA A 8 1.53 5.53 -10.74
CA ALA A 8 0.41 5.73 -11.65
C ALA A 8 -0.23 4.39 -12.06
N GLU A 9 0.60 3.39 -12.34
CA GLU A 9 0.16 2.02 -12.64
C GLU A 9 -0.59 1.39 -11.47
N ILE A 10 -0.10 1.56 -10.23
CA ILE A 10 -0.77 1.04 -9.03
C ILE A 10 -2.14 1.69 -8.84
N ARG A 11 -2.25 3.02 -8.99
CA ARG A 11 -3.55 3.70 -8.91
C ARG A 11 -4.52 3.22 -9.99
N GLN A 12 -4.05 2.96 -11.20
CA GLN A 12 -4.87 2.37 -12.26
C GLN A 12 -5.38 0.98 -11.88
N HIS A 13 -4.54 0.13 -11.28
CA HIS A 13 -4.94 -1.19 -10.83
C HIS A 13 -5.91 -1.15 -9.64
N ILE A 14 -5.76 -0.23 -8.69
CA ILE A 14 -6.72 0.01 -7.61
C ILE A 14 -8.08 0.42 -8.20
N ALA A 15 -8.10 1.43 -9.09
CA ALA A 15 -9.33 1.91 -9.73
C ALA A 15 -10.03 0.83 -10.56
N ALA A 16 -9.25 0.00 -11.26
CA ALA A 16 -9.75 -1.14 -12.02
C ALA A 16 -10.11 -2.35 -11.14
N ARG A 17 -9.89 -2.29 -9.82
CA ARG A 17 -10.01 -3.41 -8.87
C ARG A 17 -9.24 -4.66 -9.32
N ASN A 18 -8.12 -4.47 -10.00
CA ASN A 18 -7.27 -5.54 -10.49
C ASN A 18 -6.27 -5.98 -9.40
N TRP A 19 -6.81 -6.61 -8.36
CA TRP A 19 -6.03 -7.05 -7.19
C TRP A 19 -4.98 -8.12 -7.52
N ALA A 20 -5.19 -8.89 -8.59
CA ALA A 20 -4.22 -9.88 -9.04
C ALA A 20 -2.92 -9.19 -9.51
N GLN A 21 -3.03 -8.22 -10.42
CA GLN A 21 -1.88 -7.48 -10.91
C GLN A 21 -1.22 -6.64 -9.80
N LEU A 22 -2.04 -6.05 -8.92
CA LEU A 22 -1.56 -5.28 -7.78
C LEU A 22 -0.62 -6.12 -6.88
N ARG A 23 -0.99 -7.38 -6.62
CA ARG A 23 -0.17 -8.29 -5.81
C ARG A 23 1.17 -8.61 -6.47
N GLU A 24 1.21 -8.77 -7.79
CA GLU A 24 2.45 -8.99 -8.52
C GLU A 24 3.38 -7.77 -8.43
N VAL A 25 2.84 -6.57 -8.68
CA VAL A 25 3.61 -5.32 -8.62
C VAL A 25 4.15 -5.06 -7.22
N LEU A 26 3.34 -5.29 -6.18
CA LEU A 26 3.73 -5.05 -4.78
C LEU A 26 4.70 -6.09 -4.24
N ALA A 27 4.76 -7.30 -4.81
CA ALA A 27 5.67 -8.35 -4.34
C ALA A 27 7.15 -8.00 -4.58
N ASP A 28 7.45 -7.26 -5.64
CA ASP A 28 8.80 -6.86 -6.03
C ASP A 28 9.12 -5.39 -5.65
N MET A 29 8.18 -4.69 -5.01
CA MET A 29 8.34 -3.29 -4.62
C MET A 29 9.11 -3.18 -3.29
N PRO A 30 10.08 -2.25 -3.16
CA PRO A 30 10.74 -1.98 -1.89
C PRO A 30 9.73 -1.62 -0.79
N PRO A 31 9.85 -2.18 0.43
CA PRO A 31 8.90 -1.89 1.51
C PRO A 31 8.75 -0.40 1.86
N ALA A 32 9.82 0.38 1.74
CA ALA A 32 9.77 1.84 1.94
C ALA A 32 8.88 2.54 0.89
N ASP A 33 8.94 2.11 -0.37
CA ASP A 33 8.12 2.67 -1.45
C ASP A 33 6.63 2.31 -1.24
N ILE A 34 6.34 1.12 -0.70
CA ILE A 34 4.99 0.72 -0.30
C ILE A 34 4.48 1.61 0.85
N ALA A 35 5.33 1.92 1.82
CA ALA A 35 4.98 2.79 2.95
C ALA A 35 4.62 4.21 2.46
N ASP A 36 5.44 4.80 1.59
CA ASP A 36 5.16 6.10 0.97
C ASP A 36 3.85 6.08 0.17
N LEU A 37 3.61 5.01 -0.61
CA LEU A 37 2.38 4.84 -1.35
C LEU A 37 1.14 4.78 -0.45
N LEU A 38 1.21 4.10 0.70
CA LEU A 38 0.08 4.01 1.63
C LEU A 38 -0.33 5.40 2.15
N LEU A 39 0.64 6.28 2.40
CA LEU A 39 0.40 7.65 2.85
C LEU A 39 -0.23 8.53 1.78
N ASP A 40 0.11 8.29 0.51
CA ASP A 40 -0.43 8.99 -0.65
C ASP A 40 -1.88 8.58 -1.03
N LEU A 41 -2.41 7.51 -0.43
CA LEU A 41 -3.75 7.00 -0.72
C LEU A 41 -4.79 7.53 0.26
N GLU A 42 -6.01 7.70 -0.28
CA GLU A 42 -7.22 7.92 0.53
C GLU A 42 -7.49 6.69 1.42
N LYS A 43 -8.09 6.92 2.59
CA LYS A 43 -8.36 5.88 3.61
C LYS A 43 -8.90 4.57 3.02
N SER A 44 -9.93 4.65 2.18
CA SER A 44 -10.58 3.46 1.62
C SER A 44 -9.65 2.66 0.70
N GLU A 45 -8.81 3.33 -0.09
CA GLU A 45 -7.83 2.71 -0.98
C GLU A 45 -6.65 2.15 -0.20
N ARG A 46 -6.17 2.88 0.80
CA ARG A 46 -5.10 2.47 1.73
C ARG A 46 -5.44 1.16 2.43
N VAL A 47 -6.66 1.05 2.99
CA VAL A 47 -7.15 -0.16 3.64
C VAL A 47 -7.19 -1.35 2.67
N LEU A 48 -7.71 -1.14 1.46
CA LEU A 48 -7.79 -2.19 0.45
C LEU A 48 -6.40 -2.63 -0.03
N LEU A 49 -5.50 -1.68 -0.29
CA LEU A 49 -4.12 -1.95 -0.68
C LEU A 49 -3.42 -2.76 0.40
N PHE A 50 -3.46 -2.30 1.66
CA PHE A 50 -2.78 -2.97 2.77
C PHE A 50 -3.27 -4.41 2.97
N ARG A 51 -4.59 -4.64 2.87
CA ARG A 51 -5.19 -5.98 2.93
C ARG A 51 -4.84 -6.88 1.73
N ALA A 52 -4.42 -6.30 0.61
CA ALA A 52 -4.03 -7.05 -0.59
C ALA A 52 -2.57 -7.52 -0.57
N ILE A 53 -1.69 -6.83 0.16
CA ILE A 53 -0.26 -7.15 0.27
C ILE A 53 -0.08 -8.50 1.03
N PRO A 54 0.88 -9.36 0.63
CA PRO A 54 1.28 -10.50 1.43
C PRO A 54 1.79 -10.09 2.83
N ARG A 55 1.74 -11.01 3.80
CA ARG A 55 2.06 -10.69 5.20
C ARG A 55 3.44 -10.09 5.40
N ASP A 56 4.48 -10.65 4.76
CA ASP A 56 5.86 -10.24 5.04
C ASP A 56 6.17 -8.83 4.50
N PRO A 57 5.89 -8.50 3.22
CA PRO A 57 6.06 -7.13 2.73
C PRO A 57 5.16 -6.11 3.44
N ALA A 58 3.97 -6.51 3.91
CA ALA A 58 3.11 -5.63 4.68
C ALA A 58 3.73 -5.27 6.05
N ALA A 59 4.34 -6.26 6.72
CA ALA A 59 5.04 -6.03 7.99
C ALA A 59 6.27 -5.14 7.80
N ASP A 60 7.04 -5.38 6.74
CA ASP A 60 8.22 -4.58 6.43
C ASP A 60 7.82 -3.14 6.09
N ALA A 61 6.80 -2.93 5.24
CA ALA A 61 6.30 -1.60 4.89
C ALA A 61 5.75 -0.85 6.10
N PHE A 62 5.01 -1.55 6.97
CA PHE A 62 4.52 -0.96 8.22
C PHE A 62 5.66 -0.48 9.12
N SER A 63 6.78 -1.22 9.17
CA SER A 63 7.95 -0.84 9.98
C SER A 63 8.67 0.42 9.49
N HIS A 64 8.44 0.84 8.25
CA HIS A 64 8.96 2.09 7.69
C HIS A 64 8.12 3.32 8.04
N LEU A 65 6.89 3.13 8.52
CA LEU A 65 6.01 4.22 8.96
C LEU A 65 6.43 4.72 10.34
N ASP A 66 6.34 6.03 10.53
CA ASP A 66 6.54 6.65 11.85
C ASP A 66 5.38 6.29 12.81
N PRO A 67 5.56 6.39 14.14
CA PRO A 67 4.55 5.96 15.11
C PRO A 67 3.14 6.53 14.88
N ASP A 68 3.03 7.81 14.54
CA ASP A 68 1.74 8.46 14.28
C ASP A 68 1.04 7.87 13.03
N GLN A 69 1.82 7.55 11.99
CA GLN A 69 1.33 6.95 10.75
C GLN A 69 0.94 5.48 10.94
N GLN A 70 1.67 4.75 11.78
CA GLN A 70 1.31 3.40 12.19
C GLN A 70 -0.03 3.39 12.92
N GLU A 71 -0.25 4.32 13.84
CA GLU A 71 -1.51 4.47 14.57
C GLU A 71 -2.66 4.85 13.63
N GLU A 72 -2.45 5.78 12.71
CA GLU A 72 -3.43 6.16 11.68
C GLU A 72 -3.82 4.96 10.81
N LEU A 73 -2.85 4.19 10.32
CA LEU A 73 -3.11 3.01 9.51
C LEU A 73 -3.85 1.91 10.29
N LEU A 74 -3.48 1.67 11.56
CA LEU A 74 -4.20 0.72 12.41
C LEU A 74 -5.64 1.17 12.67
N HIS A 75 -5.85 2.47 12.91
CA HIS A 75 -7.17 3.06 13.05
C HIS A 75 -7.99 2.84 11.77
N ASP A 76 -7.42 3.17 10.60
CA ASP A 76 -8.05 2.98 9.29
C ASP A 76 -8.45 1.52 9.03
N LEU A 77 -7.61 0.56 9.45
CA LEU A 77 -7.89 -0.87 9.31
C LEU A 77 -9.00 -1.39 10.24
N SER A 78 -9.23 -0.72 11.37
CA SER A 78 -10.18 -1.10 12.42
C SER A 78 -11.55 -0.43 12.31
N ASP A 79 -11.64 0.68 11.58
CA ASP A 79 -12.87 1.42 11.32
C ASP A 79 -13.68 0.71 10.21
N GLU A 80 -14.64 -0.15 10.61
CA GLU A 80 -15.64 -0.78 9.72
C GLU A 80 -16.90 0.08 9.50
#